data_AF-D2U023-F1
#
_entry.id   AF-D2U023-F1
#
_cell.length_a   1.000
_cell.length_b   1.000
_cell.length_c   1.000
_cell.angle_alpha   90.00
_cell.angle_beta   90.00
_cell.angle_gamma   90.00
#
_symmetry.space_group_name_H-M   'P 1'
#
loop_
_entity.id
_entity.type
_entity.pdbx_description
1 polymer ?
#
loop_
_entity_poly.entity_id
_entity_poly.type
_entity_poly.pdbx_seq_one_letter_code
_entity_poly.pdbx_strand_id
1 'polypeptide(L)'
;MNKLSKWRVSLINPHIVLSKEPQEFIVDANIHTPNGKLFASAKHSNFYIATNELINKLEKQLNKRQHKNEARRAYPTAKEIDLAVQP
;
A
#
# COMPACT_ATOMS: atom_id res chain seq x y z
N MET A 1 -8.46 -0.92 18.17
CA MET A 1 -8.06 -2.13 17.42
C MET A 1 -9.06 -2.42 16.27
N ASN A 2 -9.38 -1.49 15.36
CA ASN A 2 -10.37 -1.82 14.29
C ASN A 2 -10.42 -0.90 13.05
N LYS A 3 -9.28 -0.39 12.56
CA LYS A 3 -9.26 0.41 11.30
C LYS A 3 -8.89 -0.38 10.04
N LEU A 4 -8.24 -1.54 10.17
CA LEU A 4 -7.76 -2.32 9.03
C LEU A 4 -8.79 -3.28 8.43
N SER A 5 -9.90 -3.58 9.12
CA SER A 5 -10.96 -4.48 8.65
C SER A 5 -11.79 -3.94 7.49
N LYS A 6 -11.71 -2.62 7.23
CA LYS A 6 -12.51 -1.94 6.19
C LYS A 6 -12.03 -2.26 4.76
N TRP A 7 -10.80 -2.74 4.58
CA TRP A 7 -10.17 -2.81 3.27
C TRP A 7 -10.28 -4.15 2.55
N ARG A 8 -10.72 -5.23 3.21
CA ARG A 8 -11.03 -6.54 2.58
C ARG A 8 -9.97 -7.03 1.56
N VAL A 9 -8.70 -6.67 1.74
CA VAL A 9 -7.59 -7.13 0.89
C VAL A 9 -7.01 -8.39 1.52
N SER A 10 -6.84 -9.45 0.72
CA SER A 10 -6.05 -10.61 1.15
C SER A 10 -4.59 -10.18 1.28
N LEU A 11 -4.13 -10.05 2.53
CA LEU A 11 -2.75 -9.69 2.86
C LEU A 11 -1.90 -10.95 2.65
N ILE A 12 -0.99 -10.92 1.67
CA ILE A 12 -0.04 -12.01 1.42
C ILE A 12 1.23 -11.67 2.19
N ASN A 13 1.57 -12.46 3.20
CA ASN A 13 2.78 -12.29 4.04
C ASN A 13 3.00 -10.86 4.58
N PRO A 14 2.08 -10.33 5.41
CA PRO A 14 2.31 -9.05 6.07
C PRO A 14 3.48 -9.19 7.06
N HIS A 15 4.58 -8.47 6.79
CA HIS A 15 5.75 -8.41 7.66
C HIS A 15 5.84 -7.02 8.28
N ILE A 16 5.71 -6.95 9.61
CA ILE A 16 5.81 -5.69 10.37
C ILE A 16 6.96 -5.83 11.35
N VAL A 17 7.88 -4.87 11.33
CA VAL A 17 9.01 -4.80 12.26
C VAL A 17 8.82 -3.57 13.15
N LEU A 18 8.89 -3.80 14.45
CA LEU A 18 8.92 -2.74 15.46
C LEU A 18 10.32 -2.71 16.05
N SER A 19 10.98 -1.56 15.92
CA SER A 19 12.28 -1.30 16.51
C SER A 19 12.17 -0.13 17.48
N LYS A 20 12.78 -0.26 18.65
CA LYS A 20 12.85 0.81 19.66
C LYS A 20 14.28 1.32 19.72
N GLU A 21 14.47 2.56 19.28
CA GLU A 21 15.69 3.34 19.56
C GLU A 21 15.53 4.08 20.89
N PRO A 22 16.62 4.56 21.52
CA PRO A 22 16.58 5.16 22.86
C PRO A 22 15.56 6.32 23.01
N GLN A 23 15.28 7.06 21.94
CA GLN A 23 14.34 8.19 21.94
C GLN A 23 13.12 7.99 21.03
N GLU A 24 13.10 6.98 20.17
CA GLU A 24 12.11 6.88 19.11
C GLU A 24 11.64 5.44 18.86
N PHE A 25 10.37 5.30 18.50
CA PHE A 25 9.80 4.08 17.97
C PHE A 25 9.84 4.13 16.45
N ILE A 26 10.42 3.10 15.85
CA ILE A 26 10.44 2.89 14.42
C ILE A 26 9.49 1.73 14.13
N VAL A 27 8.53 1.96 13.24
CA VAL A 27 7.62 0.92 12.78
C VAL A 27 7.72 0.82 11.27
N ASP A 28 8.14 -0.35 10.80
CA ASP A 28 8.30 -0.69 9.39
C ASP A 28 7.28 -1.75 8.99
N ALA A 29 6.73 -1.64 7.78
CA ALA A 29 5.84 -2.64 7.22
C ALA A 29 6.18 -2.91 5.76
N ASN A 30 6.23 -4.20 5.43
CA ASN A 30 6.31 -4.72 4.07
C ASN A 30 5.16 -5.70 3.88
N ILE A 31 4.23 -5.37 2.99
CA ILE A 31 2.98 -6.11 2.77
C ILE A 31 2.84 -6.38 1.29
N HIS A 32 2.69 -7.64 0.90
CA HIS A 32 2.32 -7.97 -0.47
C HIS A 32 0.80 -8.04 -0.60
N THR A 33 0.29 -7.39 -1.64
CA THR A 33 -1.10 -7.48 -2.05
C THR A 33 -1.17 -7.97 -3.50
N PRO A 34 -2.32 -8.50 -3.96
CA PRO A 34 -2.51 -8.84 -5.38
C PRO A 34 -2.24 -7.65 -6.32
N ASN A 35 -2.44 -6.42 -5.84
CA ASN A 35 -2.26 -5.18 -6.60
C ASN A 35 -0.85 -4.59 -6.48
N GLY A 36 0.10 -5.35 -5.89
CA GLY A 36 1.50 -4.97 -5.71
C GLY A 36 1.94 -4.90 -4.25
N LYS A 37 3.23 -4.64 -4.06
CA LYS A 37 3.84 -4.53 -2.72
C LYS A 37 3.61 -3.13 -2.15
N LEU A 38 3.28 -3.07 -0.87
CA LEU A 38 3.21 -1.87 -0.05
C LEU A 38 4.39 -1.88 0.92
N PHE A 39 5.10 -0.76 1.01
CA PHE A 39 6.23 -0.62 1.92
C PHE A 39 6.18 0.74 2.60
N ALA A 40 6.18 0.77 3.92
CA ALA A 40 6.17 2.01 4.67
C ALA A 40 7.01 1.91 5.95
N SER A 41 7.54 3.05 6.36
CA SER A 41 8.31 3.24 7.59
C SER A 41 7.87 4.52 8.27
N ALA A 42 7.74 4.52 9.59
CA ALA A 42 7.45 5.70 10.39
C ALA A 42 8.29 5.70 11.68
N LYS A 43 8.71 6.88 12.10
CA LYS A 43 9.52 7.10 13.29
C LYS A 43 8.87 8.18 14.15
N HIS A 44 8.65 7.91 15.42
CA HIS A 44 8.15 8.90 16.36
C HIS A 44 8.47 8.51 17.81
N SER A 45 8.69 9.48 18.68
CA SER A 45 8.88 9.28 20.14
C SER A 45 7.66 8.66 20.84
N ASN A 46 6.50 8.77 20.21
CA ASN A 46 5.25 8.14 20.65
C ASN A 46 4.86 7.03 19.66
N PHE A 47 4.88 5.79 20.14
CA PHE A 47 4.55 4.60 19.36
C PHE A 47 3.20 4.67 18.63
N TYR A 48 2.17 5.23 19.28
CA TYR A 48 0.84 5.33 18.67
C TYR A 48 0.81 6.34 17.51
N ILE A 49 1.63 7.39 17.58
CA ILE A 49 1.78 8.36 16.50
C ILE A 49 2.54 7.71 15.34
N ALA A 50 3.67 7.04 15.61
CA ALA A 50 4.42 6.30 14.58
C ALA A 50 3.53 5.27 13.87
N THR A 51 2.71 4.54 14.61
CA THR A 51 1.76 3.56 14.06
C THR A 51 0.71 4.22 13.17
N ASN A 52 0.11 5.34 13.61
CA ASN A 52 -0.86 6.07 12.79
C ASN A 52 -0.22 6.62 11.51
N GLU A 53 1.00 7.14 11.60
CA GLU A 53 1.75 7.60 10.43
C GLU A 53 2.08 6.47 9.45
N LEU A 54 2.44 5.28 9.96
CA LEU A 54 2.66 4.09 9.16
C LEU A 54 1.38 3.70 8.41
N ILE A 55 0.24 3.64 9.10
CA ILE A 55 -1.06 3.31 8.52
C ILE A 55 -1.41 4.32 7.43
N ASN A 56 -1.29 5.63 7.69
CA ASN A 56 -1.58 6.68 6.71
C ASN A 56 -0.71 6.55 5.44
N LYS A 57 0.56 6.17 5.58
CA LYS A 57 1.47 5.93 4.44
C LYS A 57 1.03 4.73 3.62
N LEU A 58 0.63 3.64 4.27
CA LEU A 58 0.12 2.44 3.60
C LEU A 58 -1.21 2.71 2.88
N GLU A 59 -2.13 3.46 3.50
CA GLU A 59 -3.41 3.85 2.88
C GLU A 59 -3.20 4.67 1.60
N LYS A 60 -2.30 5.65 1.63
CA LYS A 60 -1.95 6.44 0.43
C LYS A 60 -1.39 5.57 -0.69
N GLN A 61 -0.54 4.60 -0.36
CA GLN A 61 0.01 3.68 -1.36
C GLN A 61 -1.06 2.76 -1.93
N LEU A 62 -1.94 2.21 -1.09
CA LEU A 62 -3.02 1.34 -1.51
C LEU A 62 -3.97 2.09 -2.45
N ASN A 63 -4.42 3.29 -2.07
CA ASN A 63 -5.28 4.14 -2.91
C ASN A 63 -4.62 4.42 -4.26
N LYS A 64 -3.35 4.83 -4.26
CA LYS A 64 -2.61 5.07 -5.51
C LYS A 64 -2.53 3.84 -6.41
N ARG A 65 -2.42 2.64 -5.84
CA ARG A 65 -2.32 1.39 -6.60
C ARG A 65 -3.67 0.91 -7.11
N GLN A 66 -4.73 1.03 -6.32
CA GLN A 66 -6.10 0.68 -6.74
C GLN A 66 -6.58 1.57 -7.88
N HIS A 67 -6.38 2.89 -7.77
CA HIS A 67 -6.85 3.85 -8.77
C HIS A 67 -5.91 4.00 -9.99
N LYS A 68 -4.72 3.38 -9.98
CA LYS A 68 -3.77 3.44 -11.12
C LYS A 68 -4.34 2.81 -12.39
N ASN A 69 -5.15 1.75 -12.27
CA ASN A 69 -5.75 1.07 -13.42
C ASN A 69 -6.89 1.89 -14.03
N GLU A 70 -7.58 2.72 -13.25
CA GLU A 70 -8.67 3.57 -13.72
C GLU A 70 -8.15 4.75 -14.55
N ALA A 71 -6.98 5.31 -14.17
CA ALA A 71 -6.32 6.38 -14.93
C ALA A 71 -5.89 5.97 -16.35
N ARG A 72 -5.75 4.67 -16.62
CA ARG A 72 -5.38 4.13 -17.94
C ARG A 72 -6.57 3.90 -18.87
N ARG A 73 -7.81 4.03 -18.39
CA ARG A 73 -9.01 3.86 -19.24
C ARG A 73 -9.18 4.97 -20.29
N ALA A 74 -8.48 6.10 -20.15
CA ALA A 74 -8.58 7.21 -21.10
C ALA A 74 -7.71 7.05 -22.35
N TYR A 75 -6.74 6.11 -22.35
CA TYR A 75 -5.88 5.89 -23.52
C TYR A 75 -5.67 4.39 -23.74
N PRO A 76 -6.29 3.78 -24.78
CA PRO A 76 -5.94 2.42 -25.16
C PRO A 76 -4.45 2.39 -25.48
N THR A 77 -3.72 1.47 -24.84
CA THR A 77 -2.31 1.26 -25.20
C THR A 77 -2.26 0.56 -26.54
N ALA A 78 -1.25 0.80 -27.37
CA ALA A 78 -1.10 0.19 -28.71
C ALA A 78 -1.36 -1.34 -28.76
N LYS A 79 -1.11 -2.06 -27.66
CA LYS A 79 -1.38 -3.50 -27.51
C LYS A 79 -2.87 -3.89 -27.47
N GLU A 80 -3.77 -3.01 -27.03
CA GLU A 80 -5.22 -3.28 -27.03
C GLU A 80 -5.87 -2.97 -28.39
N ILE A 81 -5.28 -2.06 -29.16
CA ILE A 81 -5.76 -1.69 -30.51
C ILE A 81 -5.52 -2.84 -31.50
N ASP A 82 -4.39 -3.55 -31.34
CA ASP A 82 -4.02 -4.72 -32.15
C ASP A 82 -4.96 -5.92 -31.91
N LEU A 83 -5.47 -6.09 -30.68
CA LEU A 83 -6.41 -7.18 -30.36
C LEU A 83 -7.84 -6.91 -30.83
N ALA A 84 -8.19 -5.65 -31.09
CA ALA A 84 -9.50 -5.23 -31.61
C ALA A 84 -9.54 -5.16 -33.15
N VAL A 85 -8.40 -5.32 -33.81
CA VAL A 85 -8.28 -5.37 -35.27
C VAL A 85 -7.69 -6.74 -35.65
N GLN A 86 -8.50 -7.79 -35.51
CA GLN A 86 -8.34 -8.99 -36.32
C GLN A 86 -9.67 -9.27 -37.03
N PRO A 87 -9.65 -9.53 -38.36
CA PRO A 87 -10.85 -9.84 -39.13
C PRO A 87 -11.47 -11.19 -38.75
#